data_AF-A0A914QK37-F1
#
_entry.id   AF-A0A914QK37-F1
#
_cell.length_a   1.000
_cell.length_b   1.000
_cell.length_c   1.000
_cell.angle_alpha   90.00
_cell.angle_beta   90.00
_cell.angle_gamma   90.00
#
_symmetry.space_group_name_H-M   'P 1'
#
loop_
_entity.id
_entity.type
_entity.pdbx_description
1 polymer ?
#
loop_
_entity_poly.entity_id
_entity_poly.type
_entity_poly.pdbx_seq_one_letter_code
_entity_poly.pdbx_strand_id
1 'polypeptide(L)'
;MVHRDVACRNILLTEGKVANQLNAKLADFGLCCYCDDTFTYHAITTNRRLPLKWLSIEALTERLFSEKSDVWAFGILCYEIFSFGKVPYLALSNYEIVEFLQAGNRLEKPNDTPDAIYELMLDCWRENPADRSKFKDIANSLKTMLENETTRYGYLKLGSDD
;
A
#
# COMPACT_ATOMS: atom_id res chain seq x y z
N MET A 1 -2.83 11.67 -10.05
CA MET A 1 -2.61 12.20 -8.68
C MET A 1 -1.82 11.17 -7.91
N VAL A 2 -0.84 11.60 -7.11
CA VAL A 2 0.01 10.75 -6.26
C VAL A 2 -0.14 11.20 -4.81
N HIS A 3 -0.36 10.26 -3.90
CA HIS A 3 -0.70 10.52 -2.49
C HIS A 3 0.52 10.76 -1.60
N ARG A 4 1.57 9.92 -1.74
CA ARG A 4 2.85 10.02 -1.01
C ARG A 4 2.79 9.79 0.50
N ASP A 5 1.63 9.39 1.03
CA ASP A 5 1.43 9.06 2.44
C ASP A 5 0.35 7.99 2.65
N VAL A 6 0.32 6.98 1.77
CA VAL A 6 -0.56 5.83 1.96
C VAL A 6 -0.02 5.02 3.14
N ALA A 7 -0.78 4.97 4.24
CA ALA A 7 -0.42 4.28 5.47
C ALA A 7 -1.68 4.02 6.31
N CYS A 8 -1.62 3.04 7.23
CA CYS A 8 -2.78 2.67 8.04
C CYS A 8 -3.33 3.84 8.88
N ARG A 9 -2.46 4.73 9.38
CA ARG A 9 -2.86 5.96 10.11
C ARG A 9 -3.75 6.92 9.31
N ASN A 10 -3.68 6.84 7.98
CA ASN A 10 -4.41 7.70 7.05
C ASN A 10 -5.64 6.98 6.46
N ILE A 11 -5.97 5.77 6.94
CA ILE A 11 -7.22 5.09 6.63
C ILE A 11 -8.20 5.34 7.76
N LEU A 12 -9.27 6.08 7.45
CA LEU A 12 -10.36 6.37 8.39
C LEU A 12 -11.50 5.37 8.18
N LEU A 13 -12.04 4.86 9.28
CA LEU A 13 -13.18 3.95 9.28
C LEU A 13 -14.44 4.73 9.69
N THR A 14 -15.51 4.54 8.93
CA THR A 14 -16.84 5.06 9.26
C THR A 14 -17.88 3.96 9.16
N GLU A 15 -19.03 4.14 9.80
CA GLU A 15 -20.16 3.22 9.67
C GLU A 15 -20.66 3.12 8.22
N GLY A 16 -21.00 1.90 7.83
CA GLY A 16 -21.62 1.55 6.56
C GLY A 16 -23.13 1.78 6.54
N LYS A 17 -23.75 1.56 5.38
CA LYS A 17 -25.22 1.60 5.25
C LYS A 17 -25.89 0.41 5.93
N VAL A 18 -25.18 -0.70 6.05
CA VAL A 18 -25.63 -1.93 6.72
C VAL A 18 -25.01 -1.97 8.11
N ALA A 19 -25.79 -2.42 9.10
CA ALA A 19 -25.30 -2.59 10.47
C ALA A 19 -24.05 -3.49 10.50
N ASN A 20 -23.05 -3.10 11.30
CA ASN A 20 -21.75 -3.78 11.42
C ASN A 20 -20.88 -3.81 10.14
N GLN A 21 -21.26 -3.06 9.10
CA GLN A 21 -20.37 -2.81 7.97
C GLN A 21 -19.52 -1.57 8.25
N LEU A 22 -18.22 -1.64 7.97
CA LEU A 22 -17.32 -0.50 8.02
C LEU A 22 -16.94 -0.07 6.60
N ASN A 23 -16.87 1.24 6.39
CA ASN A 23 -16.36 1.87 5.19
C ASN A 23 -14.98 2.46 5.49
N ALA A 24 -13.95 1.99 4.78
CA ALA A 24 -12.61 2.56 4.83
C ALA A 24 -12.46 3.70 3.81
N LYS A 25 -11.87 4.82 4.23
CA LYS A 25 -11.59 5.98 3.38
C LYS A 25 -10.15 6.45 3.60
N LEU A 26 -9.42 6.64 2.51
CA LEU A 26 -8.11 7.27 2.53
C LEU A 26 -8.25 8.77 2.80
N ALA A 27 -7.39 9.29 3.68
CA ALA A 27 -7.37 10.67 4.15
C ALA A 27 -5.94 11.25 4.11
N ASP A 28 -5.81 12.50 4.55
CA ASP A 28 -4.54 13.27 4.59
C ASP A 28 -3.85 13.45 3.23
N PHE A 29 -4.49 14.24 2.37
CA PHE A 29 -3.97 14.61 1.06
C PHE A 29 -2.94 15.76 1.14
N GLY A 30 -2.39 16.06 2.33
CA GLY A 30 -1.51 17.20 2.57
C GLY A 30 -0.16 17.12 1.84
N LEU A 31 0.23 15.91 1.40
CA LEU A 31 1.45 15.65 0.63
C LEU A 31 1.18 15.38 -0.87
N CYS A 32 -0.09 15.36 -1.28
CA CYS A 32 -0.47 14.98 -2.64
C CYS A 32 0.08 15.93 -3.70
N CYS A 33 0.39 15.37 -4.87
CA CYS A 33 0.71 16.15 -6.06
C CYS A 33 0.01 15.59 -7.30
N TYR A 34 -0.19 16.46 -8.29
CA TYR A 34 -0.51 16.04 -9.65
C TYR A 34 0.80 15.81 -10.38
N CYS A 35 0.98 14.60 -10.90
CA CYS A 35 2.08 14.26 -11.79
C CYS A 35 1.46 14.12 -13.18
N ASP A 36 1.99 14.84 -14.17
CA ASP A 36 1.70 14.58 -15.58
C ASP A 36 2.47 13.33 -16.03
N ASP A 37 1.95 12.62 -17.04
CA ASP A 37 2.36 11.28 -17.49
C ASP A 37 3.87 11.09 -17.80
N THR A 38 4.63 12.18 -17.85
CA THR A 38 6.07 12.21 -18.18
C THR A 38 6.98 12.57 -17.01
N PHE A 39 6.44 12.93 -15.85
CA PHE A 39 7.24 13.46 -14.75
C PHE A 39 7.13 12.66 -13.46
N THR A 40 8.24 12.00 -13.15
CA THR A 40 8.61 11.72 -11.78
C THR A 40 8.81 13.04 -11.04
N TYR A 41 8.02 13.28 -9.99
CA TYR A 41 8.21 14.50 -9.19
C TYR A 41 9.48 14.37 -8.37
N HIS A 42 10.54 15.10 -8.73
CA HIS A 42 11.66 15.36 -7.83
C HIS A 42 11.18 16.33 -6.75
N ALA A 43 11.13 15.88 -5.50
CA ALA A 43 10.86 16.79 -4.37
C ALA A 43 12.06 17.71 -4.13
N ILE A 44 12.22 18.75 -4.98
CA ILE A 44 13.39 19.63 -4.93
C ILE A 44 13.37 20.56 -3.70
N THR A 45 12.23 20.81 -3.04
CA THR A 45 12.15 22.00 -2.16
C THR A 45 11.15 21.94 -0.99
N THR A 46 10.99 20.83 -0.28
CA THR A 46 10.23 20.90 0.99
C THR A 46 10.97 20.24 2.15
N ASN A 47 11.30 21.03 3.18
CA ASN A 47 11.77 20.59 4.51
C ASN A 47 10.69 19.78 5.30
N ARG A 48 9.78 19.12 4.58
CA ARG A 48 8.68 18.35 5.16
C ARG A 48 9.20 16.96 5.56
N ARG A 49 8.84 16.53 6.77
CA ARG A 49 9.13 15.18 7.25
C ARG A 49 8.36 14.19 6.38
N LEU A 50 9.07 13.23 5.79
CA LEU A 50 8.49 12.18 4.97
C LEU A 50 8.40 10.87 5.76
N PRO A 51 7.40 10.01 5.48
CA PRO A 51 7.20 8.73 6.15
C PRO A 51 8.16 7.66 5.61
N LEU A 52 9.46 7.76 5.93
CA LEU A 52 10.52 6.98 5.26
C LEU A 52 10.26 5.47 5.17
N LYS A 53 9.66 4.85 6.19
CA LYS A 53 9.39 3.40 6.21
C LYS A 53 8.26 2.94 5.26
N TRP A 54 7.50 3.86 4.70
CA TRP A 54 6.45 3.61 3.70
C TRP A 54 6.90 3.94 2.28
N LEU A 55 8.05 4.61 2.12
CA LEU A 55 8.53 5.03 0.82
C LEU A 55 9.13 3.87 0.04
N SER A 56 8.94 3.90 -1.28
CA SER A 56 9.62 3.01 -2.21
C SER A 56 11.11 3.33 -2.30
N ILE A 57 11.89 2.40 -2.85
CA ILE A 57 13.35 2.55 -3.00
C ILE A 57 13.67 3.82 -3.78
N GLU A 58 13.03 4.05 -4.94
CA GLU A 58 13.26 5.23 -5.77
C GLU A 58 12.83 6.55 -5.08
N ALA A 59 11.83 6.50 -4.19
CA ALA A 59 11.42 7.65 -3.38
C ALA A 59 12.42 7.95 -2.25
N LEU A 60 13.10 6.92 -1.73
CA LEU A 60 14.14 7.04 -0.70
C LEU A 60 15.45 7.56 -1.29
N THR A 61 15.90 7.00 -2.41
CA THR A 61 17.22 7.27 -3.01
C THR A 61 17.23 8.50 -3.90
N GLU A 62 16.22 8.64 -4.76
CA GLU A 62 16.22 9.62 -5.86
C GLU A 62 15.09 10.65 -5.72
N ARG A 63 14.30 10.56 -4.63
CA ARG A 63 13.13 11.40 -4.36
C ARG A 63 12.10 11.34 -5.48
N LEU A 64 11.95 10.17 -6.09
CA LEU A 64 11.04 9.91 -7.19
C LEU A 64 9.68 9.45 -6.67
N PHE A 65 8.64 10.25 -6.93
CA PHE A 65 7.25 9.93 -6.57
C PHE A 65 6.39 9.73 -7.81
N SER A 66 5.58 8.67 -7.78
CA SER A 66 4.67 8.25 -8.85
C SER A 66 3.53 7.40 -8.29
N GLU A 67 2.53 7.06 -9.12
CA GLU A 67 1.51 6.06 -8.74
C GLU A 67 2.15 4.74 -8.28
N LYS A 68 3.26 4.31 -8.90
CA LYS A 68 3.98 3.08 -8.52
C LYS A 68 4.68 3.18 -7.16
N SER A 69 5.01 4.39 -6.71
CA SER A 69 5.50 4.61 -5.34
C SER A 69 4.36 4.51 -4.31
N ASP A 70 3.13 4.91 -4.67
CA ASP A 70 1.96 4.68 -3.83
C ASP A 70 1.56 3.20 -3.78
N VAL A 71 1.77 2.44 -4.88
CA VAL A 71 1.59 0.98 -4.88
C VAL A 71 2.51 0.32 -3.86
N TRP A 72 3.77 0.74 -3.77
CA TRP A 72 4.68 0.25 -2.73
C TRP A 72 4.14 0.55 -1.32
N ALA A 73 3.73 1.79 -1.09
CA ALA A 73 3.16 2.21 0.19
C ALA A 73 1.87 1.45 0.53
N PHE A 74 1.06 1.08 -0.47
CA PHE A 74 -0.09 0.21 -0.30
C PHE A 74 0.31 -1.21 0.17
N GLY A 75 1.39 -1.78 -0.34
CA GLY A 75 1.93 -3.03 0.19
C GLY A 75 2.31 -2.93 1.68
N ILE A 76 2.91 -1.81 2.09
CA ILE A 76 3.21 -1.55 3.51
C ILE A 76 1.92 -1.39 4.33
N LEU A 77 0.90 -0.70 3.81
CA LEU A 77 -0.43 -0.61 4.43
C LEU A 77 -1.05 -2.00 4.63
N CYS A 78 -0.97 -2.89 3.64
CA CYS A 78 -1.42 -4.27 3.79
C CYS A 78 -0.66 -4.97 4.93
N TYR A 79 0.67 -4.84 4.99
CA TYR A 79 1.45 -5.38 6.11
C TYR A 79 0.97 -4.83 7.46
N GLU A 80 0.74 -3.52 7.58
CA GLU A 80 0.22 -2.92 8.81
C GLU A 80 -1.13 -3.55 9.21
N ILE A 81 -2.06 -3.71 8.26
CA ILE A 81 -3.38 -4.31 8.51
C ILE A 81 -3.22 -5.75 9.01
N PHE A 82 -2.50 -6.58 8.26
CA PHE A 82 -2.38 -8.02 8.55
C PHE A 82 -1.46 -8.34 9.72
N SER A 83 -0.61 -7.39 10.13
CA SER A 83 0.20 -7.50 11.34
C SER A 83 -0.47 -6.91 12.58
N PHE A 84 -1.73 -6.48 12.48
CA PHE A 84 -2.47 -5.79 13.55
C PHE A 84 -1.79 -4.51 14.04
N GLY A 85 -1.27 -3.72 13.11
CA GLY A 85 -0.71 -2.39 13.35
C GLY A 85 0.75 -2.37 13.77
N LYS A 86 1.53 -3.42 13.48
CA LYS A 86 2.98 -3.38 13.76
C LYS A 86 3.65 -2.30 12.91
N VAL A 87 4.61 -1.61 13.52
CA VAL A 87 5.46 -0.64 12.83
C VAL A 87 6.33 -1.37 11.81
N PRO A 88 6.30 -1.00 10.51
CA PRO A 88 7.16 -1.62 9.50
C PRO A 88 8.63 -1.37 9.82
N TYR A 89 9.49 -2.34 9.56
CA TYR A 89 10.95 -2.27 9.73
C TYR A 89 11.37 -1.72 11.11
N LEU A 90 10.69 -2.11 12.20
CA LEU A 90 10.89 -1.53 13.54
C LEU A 90 12.36 -1.59 14.00
N ALA A 91 13.07 -2.68 13.68
CA ALA A 91 14.46 -2.90 14.07
C ALA A 91 15.49 -2.11 13.26
N LEU A 92 15.08 -1.49 12.13
CA LEU A 92 15.97 -0.74 11.26
C LEU A 92 15.83 0.76 11.52
N SER A 93 16.98 1.44 11.55
CA SER A 93 17.06 2.89 11.44
C SER A 93 16.69 3.36 10.03
N ASN A 94 16.50 4.68 9.89
CA ASN A 94 16.20 5.29 8.60
C ASN A 94 17.35 5.20 7.59
N TYR A 95 18.59 4.98 8.04
CA TYR A 95 19.75 4.82 7.15
C TYR A 95 19.86 3.37 6.65
N GLU A 96 19.67 2.40 7.56
CA GLU A 96 19.77 0.98 7.25
C GLU A 96 18.66 0.46 6.32
N ILE A 97 17.50 1.13 6.31
CA ILE A 97 16.36 0.68 5.49
C ILE A 97 16.69 0.66 3.99
N VAL A 98 17.51 1.61 3.50
CA VAL A 98 17.87 1.68 2.08
C VAL A 98 18.72 0.49 1.68
N GLU A 99 19.79 0.21 2.44
CA GLU A 99 20.68 -0.92 2.21
C GLU A 99 19.93 -2.25 2.32
N PHE A 100 19.06 -2.39 3.34
CA PHE A 100 18.24 -3.58 3.53
C PHE A 100 17.35 -3.87 2.32
N LEU A 101 16.67 -2.85 1.79
CA LEU A 101 15.78 -2.98 0.64
C LEU A 101 16.53 -3.22 -0.68
N GLN A 102 17.67 -2.57 -0.88
CA GLN A 102 18.54 -2.76 -2.06
C GLN A 102 19.18 -4.15 -2.10
N ALA A 103 19.40 -4.77 -0.94
CA ALA A 103 19.82 -6.17 -0.87
C ALA A 103 18.69 -7.18 -1.21
N GLY A 104 17.52 -6.70 -1.62
CA GLY A 104 16.36 -7.53 -2.01
C GLY A 104 15.49 -7.97 -0.84
N ASN A 105 15.84 -7.61 0.40
CA ASN A 105 15.05 -7.99 1.57
C ASN A 105 13.73 -7.22 1.63
N ARG A 106 12.70 -7.84 2.19
CA ARG A 106 11.36 -7.27 2.41
C ARG A 106 10.86 -7.61 3.80
N LEU A 107 9.72 -7.05 4.19
CA LEU A 107 9.05 -7.46 5.42
C LEU A 107 8.69 -8.94 5.36
N GLU A 108 8.91 -9.64 6.47
CA GLU A 108 8.46 -11.01 6.64
C GLU A 108 6.94 -11.06 6.63
N LYS A 109 6.40 -12.19 6.17
CA LYS A 109 4.97 -12.46 6.16
C LYS A 109 4.42 -12.43 7.60
N PRO A 110 3.42 -11.58 7.92
CA PRO A 110 2.80 -11.62 9.24
C PRO A 110 2.09 -12.97 9.49
N ASN A 111 2.00 -13.37 10.76
CA ASN A 111 1.25 -14.55 11.17
C ASN A 111 -0.20 -14.48 10.66
N ASP A 112 -0.76 -15.64 10.31
CA ASP A 112 -2.15 -15.80 9.87
C ASP A 112 -2.55 -14.98 8.62
N THR A 113 -1.58 -14.42 7.90
CA THR A 113 -1.82 -13.77 6.61
C THR A 113 -2.02 -14.83 5.52
N PRO A 114 -3.07 -14.75 4.67
CA PRO A 114 -3.20 -15.64 3.52
C PRO A 114 -2.02 -15.49 2.55
N ASP A 115 -1.54 -16.60 1.96
CA ASP A 115 -0.42 -16.56 0.99
C ASP A 115 -0.69 -15.58 -0.16
N ALA A 116 -1.91 -15.62 -0.71
CA ALA A 116 -2.33 -14.75 -1.81
C ALA A 116 -2.21 -13.26 -1.48
N ILE A 117 -2.41 -12.88 -0.22
CA ILE A 117 -2.23 -11.50 0.25
C ILE A 117 -0.75 -11.15 0.38
N TYR A 118 0.08 -12.08 0.87
CA TYR A 118 1.51 -11.84 0.97
C TYR A 118 2.17 -11.75 -0.42
N GLU A 119 1.77 -12.59 -1.36
CA GLU A 119 2.19 -12.49 -2.76
C GLU A 119 1.80 -11.13 -3.38
N LEU A 120 0.61 -10.61 -3.06
CA LEU A 120 0.20 -9.27 -3.46
C LEU A 120 1.10 -8.19 -2.83
N MET A 121 1.48 -8.33 -1.56
CA MET A 121 2.44 -7.41 -0.92
C MET A 121 3.81 -7.47 -1.62
N LEU A 122 4.33 -8.67 -1.91
CA LEU A 122 5.58 -8.85 -2.63
C LEU A 122 5.54 -8.24 -4.04
N ASP A 123 4.41 -8.36 -4.74
CA ASP A 123 4.20 -7.72 -6.04
C ASP A 123 4.25 -6.18 -5.95
N CYS A 124 3.66 -5.61 -4.90
CA CYS A 124 3.75 -4.18 -4.60
C CYS A 124 5.18 -3.74 -4.29
N TRP A 125 6.03 -4.63 -3.77
CA TRP A 125 7.41 -4.35 -3.37
C TRP A 125 8.47 -4.80 -4.37
N ARG A 126 8.10 -5.04 -5.63
CA ARG A 126 9.10 -5.25 -6.69
C ARG A 126 10.03 -4.04 -6.79
N GLU A 127 11.32 -4.31 -6.96
CA GLU A 127 12.36 -3.29 -7.00
C GLU A 127 12.10 -2.27 -8.12
N ASN A 128 11.98 -2.76 -9.36
CA ASN A 128 11.65 -1.95 -10.51
C ASN A 128 10.17 -1.50 -10.46
N PRO A 129 9.88 -0.19 -10.45
CA PRO A 129 8.51 0.33 -10.42
C PRO A 129 7.64 -0.13 -11.59
N ALA A 130 8.23 -0.41 -12.75
CA ALA A 130 7.50 -0.87 -13.93
C ALA A 130 6.85 -2.25 -13.71
N ASP A 131 7.49 -3.11 -12.91
CA ASP A 131 7.07 -4.49 -12.68
C ASP A 131 5.96 -4.62 -11.63
N ARG A 132 5.74 -3.58 -10.80
CA ARG A 132 4.67 -3.54 -9.80
C ARG A 132 3.30 -3.52 -10.50
N SER A 133 2.28 -4.22 -9.98
CA SER A 133 0.93 -4.10 -10.52
C SER A 133 0.36 -2.67 -10.44
N LYS A 134 -0.62 -2.36 -11.29
CA LYS A 134 -1.38 -1.11 -11.19
C LYS A 134 -2.47 -1.26 -10.12
N PHE A 135 -2.93 -0.15 -9.55
CA PHE A 135 -4.02 -0.20 -8.56
C PHE A 135 -5.28 -0.87 -9.09
N LYS A 136 -5.59 -0.71 -10.38
CA LYS A 136 -6.73 -1.40 -11.02
C LYS A 136 -6.60 -2.92 -10.93
N ASP A 137 -5.42 -3.45 -11.18
CA ASP A 137 -5.17 -4.89 -11.17
C ASP A 137 -5.17 -5.44 -9.74
N ILE A 138 -4.59 -4.68 -8.80
CA ILE A 138 -4.63 -4.96 -7.36
C ILE A 138 -6.09 -5.02 -6.87
N ALA A 139 -6.91 -4.03 -7.21
CA ALA A 139 -8.31 -3.96 -6.81
C ALA A 139 -9.12 -5.14 -7.36
N ASN A 140 -8.89 -5.52 -8.62
CA ASN A 140 -9.52 -6.71 -9.21
C ASN A 140 -9.10 -8.00 -8.50
N SER A 141 -7.81 -8.14 -8.19
CA SER A 141 -7.28 -9.30 -7.47
C SER A 141 -7.90 -9.44 -6.08
N LEU A 142 -7.97 -8.34 -5.32
CA LEU A 142 -8.63 -8.31 -4.01
C LEU A 142 -10.12 -8.62 -4.10
N LYS A 143 -10.83 -8.11 -5.11
CA LYS A 143 -12.23 -8.42 -5.35
C LYS A 143 -12.44 -9.92 -5.57
N THR A 144 -11.61 -10.55 -6.41
CA THR A 144 -11.68 -11.99 -6.66
C THR A 144 -11.37 -12.80 -5.40
N MET A 145 -10.37 -12.39 -4.60
CA MET A 145 -10.08 -13.04 -3.31
C MET A 145 -11.28 -12.97 -2.35
N LEU A 146 -11.91 -11.80 -2.23
CA LEU A 146 -13.09 -11.61 -1.39
C LEU A 146 -14.28 -12.45 -1.87
N GLU A 147 -14.55 -12.53 -3.17
CA GLU A 147 -15.62 -13.35 -3.73
C GLU A 147 -15.41 -14.85 -3.44
N ASN A 148 -14.18 -15.32 -3.53
CA ASN A 148 -13.82 -16.71 -3.23
C ASN A 148 -14.00 -17.04 -1.74
N GLU A 149 -13.61 -16.13 -0.83
CA GLU A 149 -13.85 -16.31 0.60
C GLU A 149 -15.33 -16.20 0.96
N THR A 150 -16.05 -15.23 0.41
CA THR A 150 -17.50 -15.04 0.59
C THR A 150 -18.26 -16.32 0.20
N THR A 151 -17.87 -16.94 -0.91
CA THR A 151 -18.42 -18.23 -1.36
C THR A 151 -18.09 -19.35 -0.39
N ARG A 152 -16.85 -19.40 0.13
CA ARG A 152 -16.40 -20.41 1.10
C ARG A 152 -17.12 -20.31 2.45
N TYR A 153 -17.46 -19.10 2.89
CA TYR A 153 -18.21 -18.85 4.13
C TYR A 153 -19.74 -18.81 3.94
N GLY A 154 -20.24 -19.04 2.72
CA GLY A 154 -21.68 -19.11 2.44
C GLY A 154 -22.41 -17.76 2.50
N TYR A 155 -21.69 -16.64 2.41
CA TYR A 155 -22.31 -15.31 2.32
C TYR A 155 -22.91 -15.11 0.92
N LEU A 156 -24.12 -14.56 0.85
CA LEU A 156 -24.79 -14.23 -0.42
C LEU A 156 -23.97 -13.18 -1.19
N LYS A 157 -23.81 -13.37 -2.50
CA LYS A 157 -23.23 -12.36 -3.40
C LYS A 157 -23.98 -11.04 -3.19
N LEU A 158 -23.26 -9.98 -2.80
CA LEU A 158 -23.79 -8.62 -2.85
C LEU A 158 -24.15 -8.33 -4.32
N GLY A 159 -25.40 -7.95 -4.53
CA GLY A 159 -26.08 -7.92 -5.83
C GLY A 159 -25.24 -7.40 -6.98
N SER A 160 -25.29 -8.13 -8.09
CA SER A 160 -25.09 -7.59 -9.43
C SER A 160 -26.26 -6.65 -9.70
N ASP A 161 -26.01 -5.35 -9.73
CA ASP A 161 -26.96 -4.40 -10.31
C ASP A 161 -26.87 -4.54 -11.85
N ASP A 162 -27.98 -5.00 -12.44
CA ASP A 162 -28.33 -4.74 -13.86
C ASP A 162 -28.49 -3.23 -14.11
#